data_AF-A0A2A9BP30-F1
#
_entry.id   AF-A0A2A9BP30-F1
#
_cell.length_a   1.000
_cell.length_b   1.000
_cell.length_c   1.000
_cell.angle_alpha   90.00
_cell.angle_beta   90.00
_cell.angle_gamma   90.00
#
_symmetry.space_group_name_H-M   'P 1'
#
loop_
_entity.id
_entity.type
_entity.pdbx_description
1 polymer ?
#
loop_
_entity_poly.entity_id
_entity_poly.type
_entity_poly.pdbx_seq_one_letter_code
_entity_poly.pdbx_strand_id
1 'polypeptide(L)'
;MVKSLEKWCIDNNRMDILEEYGGILGEYKKFTKASKMAYNSSEYVKWNCLKCGSYKALKVKERILQDKIECLKCKNQKALSKRFEKLQSEIADISYLARVIHSSIPEQYLYYYLKKAFNNIESQKQFNWLRGMSIDIYIPEYRLGIEYDGERYHSNNNNDKLKYEICQNNQVRLLRIVEVSKQQQTKTKYPADWYYLYSPNYNYTNISEVIFALLNYIDKNKESIFLENPINLRNDFVHIEKQIKKEFDKRTLFYKWSELVKYWDFKRNGDILPNHVFKSDKKTYYLKCPKCNSEYSFNPSKRRKAIPPCTCEKSQYIKRAKEIVSIYENLGLIKFEDTLLDRQIEDEILRTADGLYQCYKYFGTIDVYHMESSRFSKPFIACYLNNYTNKKIY
;
A
#
# COMPACT_ATOMS: atom_id res chain seq x y z
N MET A 1 -29.91 -14.42 50.26
CA MET A 1 -30.15 -13.33 49.29
C MET A 1 -29.18 -13.50 48.13
N VAL A 2 -29.65 -13.56 46.88
CA VAL A 2 -28.77 -13.73 45.71
C VAL A 2 -27.93 -12.46 45.54
N LYS A 3 -26.60 -12.58 45.46
CA LYS A 3 -25.71 -11.43 45.28
C LYS A 3 -25.98 -10.76 43.93
N SER A 4 -25.83 -9.44 43.87
CA SER A 4 -25.78 -8.76 42.58
C SER A 4 -24.51 -9.15 41.83
N LEU A 5 -24.53 -8.99 40.51
CA LEU A 5 -23.38 -9.21 39.64
C LEU A 5 -22.22 -8.31 40.06
N GLU A 6 -22.50 -7.05 40.39
CA GLU A 6 -21.50 -6.10 40.90
C GLU A 6 -20.82 -6.59 42.17
N LYS A 7 -21.60 -6.99 43.18
CA LYS A 7 -21.05 -7.49 44.44
C LYS A 7 -20.28 -8.80 44.24
N TRP A 8 -20.79 -9.69 43.39
CA TRP A 8 -20.11 -10.94 43.08
C TRP A 8 -18.77 -10.69 42.38
N CYS A 9 -18.69 -9.74 41.44
CA CYS A 9 -17.44 -9.42 40.75
C CYS A 9 -16.39 -8.84 41.70
N ILE A 10 -16.80 -7.96 42.63
CA ILE A 10 -15.91 -7.42 43.68
C ILE A 10 -15.38 -8.55 44.56
N ASP A 11 -16.26 -9.41 45.07
CA ASP A 11 -15.89 -10.52 45.98
C ASP A 11 -14.96 -11.55 45.32
N ASN A 12 -15.01 -11.69 43.99
CA ASN A 12 -14.23 -12.67 43.22
C ASN A 12 -13.09 -12.03 42.40
N ASN A 13 -12.83 -10.74 42.59
CA ASN A 13 -11.82 -9.98 41.84
C ASN A 13 -11.97 -10.09 40.30
N ARG A 14 -13.22 -10.05 39.82
CA ARG A 14 -13.61 -10.14 38.39
C ARG A 14 -14.09 -8.80 37.84
N MET A 15 -13.29 -7.75 38.04
CA MET A 15 -13.61 -6.41 37.54
C MET A 15 -13.69 -6.35 36.01
N ASP A 16 -13.00 -7.27 35.31
CA ASP A 16 -13.12 -7.48 33.87
C ASP A 16 -14.58 -7.65 33.42
N ILE A 17 -15.39 -8.39 34.19
CA ILE A 17 -16.80 -8.62 33.87
C ILE A 17 -17.61 -7.31 33.96
N LEU A 18 -17.29 -6.45 34.92
CA LEU A 18 -17.99 -5.16 35.09
C LEU A 18 -17.59 -4.16 34.01
N GLU A 19 -16.31 -4.12 33.64
CA GLU A 19 -15.82 -3.28 32.54
C GLU A 19 -16.43 -3.67 31.19
N GLU A 20 -16.69 -4.96 30.99
CA GLU A 20 -17.32 -5.48 29.79
C GLU A 20 -18.85 -5.29 29.79
N TYR A 21 -19.49 -5.01 30.93
CA TYR A 21 -20.95 -5.00 31.05
C TYR A 21 -21.59 -3.85 30.24
N GLY A 22 -22.33 -4.19 29.18
CA GLY A 22 -22.98 -3.26 28.27
C GLY A 22 -24.51 -3.15 28.42
N GLY A 23 -25.10 -3.84 29.41
CA GLY A 23 -26.55 -3.85 29.65
C GLY A 23 -27.32 -4.97 28.94
N ILE A 24 -28.62 -5.08 29.23
CA ILE A 24 -29.53 -6.10 28.67
C ILE A 24 -29.72 -5.86 27.17
N LEU A 25 -29.72 -6.95 26.40
CA LEU A 25 -29.88 -6.90 24.94
C LEU A 25 -31.35 -6.67 24.55
N GLY A 26 -31.67 -5.56 23.87
CA GLY A 26 -32.98 -5.32 23.24
C GLY A 26 -33.92 -4.31 23.95
N GLU A 27 -33.54 -3.75 25.09
CA GLU A 27 -34.35 -2.73 25.78
C GLU A 27 -33.88 -1.29 25.45
N TYR A 28 -34.81 -0.44 25.00
CA TYR A 28 -34.58 1.00 24.76
C TYR A 28 -34.75 1.89 26.00
N LYS A 29 -34.65 1.36 27.23
CA LYS A 29 -34.78 2.16 28.47
C LYS A 29 -33.63 1.90 29.44
N LYS A 30 -32.68 2.85 29.47
CA LYS A 30 -31.76 3.21 30.57
C LYS A 30 -31.17 2.04 31.40
N PHE A 31 -30.02 1.53 30.95
CA PHE A 31 -28.97 0.84 31.72
C PHE A 31 -29.39 0.15 33.03
N THR A 32 -29.88 -1.09 32.94
CA THR A 32 -29.96 -1.97 34.12
C THR A 32 -28.55 -2.20 34.67
N LYS A 33 -28.20 -1.48 35.74
CA LYS A 33 -26.88 -1.54 36.38
C LYS A 33 -26.55 -2.96 36.83
N ALA A 34 -25.28 -3.34 36.80
CA ALA A 34 -24.81 -4.63 37.31
C ALA A 34 -25.19 -4.85 38.80
N SER A 35 -25.33 -3.79 39.60
CA SER A 35 -25.86 -3.83 40.97
C SER A 35 -27.29 -4.35 41.09
N LYS A 36 -28.08 -4.25 40.02
CA LYS A 36 -29.48 -4.72 39.97
C LYS A 36 -29.65 -6.06 39.26
N MET A 37 -28.57 -6.62 38.72
CA MET A 37 -28.59 -7.91 38.02
C MET A 37 -28.11 -9.00 38.97
N ALA A 38 -28.82 -10.13 39.07
CA ALA A 38 -28.33 -11.29 39.81
C ALA A 38 -27.16 -11.96 39.07
N TYR A 39 -26.09 -12.35 39.78
CA TYR A 39 -24.89 -12.93 39.14
C TYR A 39 -25.17 -14.26 38.41
N ASN A 40 -26.18 -15.02 38.85
CA ASN A 40 -26.60 -16.28 38.25
C ASN A 40 -27.79 -16.13 37.27
N SER A 41 -28.07 -14.91 36.81
CA SER A 41 -29.20 -14.63 35.92
C SER A 41 -29.08 -15.34 34.57
N SER A 42 -30.23 -15.74 34.01
CA SER A 42 -30.33 -16.29 32.66
C SER A 42 -30.56 -15.21 31.59
N GLU A 43 -30.56 -13.93 31.97
CA GLU A 43 -30.74 -12.80 31.05
C GLU A 43 -29.55 -12.61 30.11
N TYR A 44 -29.84 -12.30 28.85
CA TYR A 44 -28.83 -11.99 27.85
C TYR A 44 -28.34 -10.54 28.01
N VAL A 45 -27.04 -10.43 28.22
CA VAL A 45 -26.34 -9.14 28.35
C VAL A 45 -25.42 -8.95 27.16
N LYS A 46 -25.34 -7.71 26.71
CA LYS A 46 -24.31 -7.25 25.78
C LYS A 46 -23.00 -7.11 26.55
N TRP A 47 -22.01 -7.94 26.21
CA TRP A 47 -20.68 -7.84 26.81
C TRP A 47 -19.68 -7.25 25.81
N ASN A 48 -19.20 -6.06 26.10
CA ASN A 48 -18.25 -5.33 25.28
C ASN A 48 -16.86 -5.97 25.38
N CYS A 49 -16.22 -6.19 24.24
CA CYS A 49 -14.85 -6.68 24.18
C CYS A 49 -13.88 -5.52 24.39
N LEU A 50 -13.16 -5.53 25.52
CA LEU A 50 -12.18 -4.48 25.85
C LEU A 50 -11.05 -4.35 24.82
N LYS A 51 -10.78 -5.38 24.02
CA LYS A 51 -9.72 -5.36 22.99
C LYS A 51 -10.11 -4.65 21.70
N CYS A 52 -11.36 -4.76 21.26
CA CYS A 52 -11.74 -4.31 19.92
C CYS A 52 -13.04 -3.50 19.86
N GLY A 53 -13.69 -3.27 21.01
CA GLY A 53 -14.94 -2.51 21.14
C GLY A 53 -16.18 -3.17 20.52
N SER A 54 -16.06 -4.38 19.94
CA SER A 54 -17.23 -5.19 19.54
C SER A 54 -17.91 -5.77 20.78
N TYR A 55 -19.00 -6.52 20.62
CA TYR A 55 -19.68 -7.16 21.75
C TYR A 55 -20.03 -8.62 21.46
N LYS A 56 -20.28 -9.37 22.53
CA LYS A 56 -20.84 -10.73 22.49
C LYS A 56 -22.09 -10.75 23.38
N ALA A 57 -23.20 -11.27 22.86
CA ALA A 57 -24.40 -11.49 23.67
C ALA A 57 -24.28 -12.85 24.37
N LEU A 58 -24.37 -12.87 25.70
CA LEU A 58 -24.32 -14.09 26.53
C LEU A 58 -25.18 -13.93 27.77
N LYS A 59 -25.65 -15.06 28.34
CA LYS A 59 -26.32 -15.03 29.63
C LYS A 59 -25.34 -14.68 30.75
N VAL A 60 -25.80 -13.99 31.79
CA VAL A 60 -24.94 -13.61 32.93
C VAL A 60 -24.29 -14.82 33.58
N LYS A 61 -25.08 -15.87 33.87
CA LYS A 61 -24.58 -17.13 34.42
C LYS A 61 -23.55 -17.86 33.56
N GLU A 62 -23.54 -17.61 32.24
CA GLU A 62 -22.57 -18.19 31.31
C GLU A 62 -21.30 -17.34 31.21
N ARG A 63 -21.42 -16.00 31.31
CA ARG A 63 -20.27 -15.10 31.27
C ARG A 63 -19.39 -15.26 32.51
N ILE A 64 -19.96 -15.38 33.71
CA ILE A 64 -19.17 -15.47 34.95
C ILE A 64 -18.24 -16.70 34.99
N LEU A 65 -18.58 -17.76 34.23
CA LEU A 65 -17.79 -18.98 34.12
C LEU A 65 -16.64 -18.88 33.10
N GLN A 66 -16.59 -17.82 32.29
CA GLN A 66 -15.55 -17.64 31.28
C GLN A 66 -14.40 -16.81 31.85
N ASP A 67 -13.16 -17.21 31.60
CA ASP A 67 -11.97 -16.42 31.98
C ASP A 67 -11.89 -15.12 31.19
N LYS A 68 -12.24 -15.16 29.91
CA LYS A 68 -12.19 -14.00 28.99
C LYS A 68 -13.31 -14.06 27.96
N ILE A 69 -13.74 -12.90 27.49
CA ILE A 69 -14.65 -12.84 26.34
C ILE A 69 -13.91 -13.06 25.04
N GLU A 70 -14.22 -14.17 24.39
CA GLU A 70 -13.90 -14.38 22.98
C GLU A 70 -15.01 -13.83 22.10
N CYS A 71 -14.87 -12.57 21.70
CA CYS A 71 -15.80 -11.97 20.75
C CYS A 71 -15.53 -12.48 19.33
N LEU A 72 -16.60 -12.57 18.52
CA LEU A 72 -16.51 -13.10 17.16
C LEU A 72 -15.53 -12.30 16.29
N LYS A 73 -15.41 -10.98 16.51
CA LYS A 73 -14.47 -10.11 15.80
C LYS A 73 -13.01 -10.47 16.10
N CYS A 74 -12.61 -10.62 17.36
CA CYS A 74 -11.25 -11.03 17.72
C CYS A 74 -10.97 -12.49 17.36
N LYS A 75 -11.98 -13.37 17.45
CA LYS A 75 -11.87 -14.77 17.00
C LYS A 75 -11.64 -14.84 15.50
N ASN A 76 -12.38 -14.06 14.72
CA ASN A 76 -12.20 -13.93 13.27
C ASN A 76 -10.86 -13.26 12.92
N GLN A 77 -10.42 -12.25 13.67
CA GLN A 77 -9.10 -11.64 13.48
C GLN A 77 -7.96 -12.63 13.74
N LYS A 78 -8.06 -13.48 14.77
CA LYS A 78 -7.10 -14.56 15.04
C LYS A 78 -7.15 -15.68 14.01
N ALA A 79 -8.34 -16.03 13.53
CA ALA A 79 -8.50 -17.00 12.45
C ALA A 79 -7.95 -16.46 11.13
N LEU A 80 -8.17 -15.16 10.85
CA LEU A 80 -7.56 -14.43 9.75
C LEU A 80 -6.04 -14.41 9.89
N SER A 81 -5.48 -14.06 11.05
CA SER A 81 -4.02 -14.02 11.24
C SER A 81 -3.39 -15.40 11.02
N LYS A 82 -3.97 -16.47 11.58
CA LYS A 82 -3.52 -17.85 11.32
C LYS A 82 -3.68 -18.26 9.85
N ARG A 83 -4.74 -17.80 9.17
CA ARG A 83 -4.96 -18.04 7.74
C ARG A 83 -3.95 -17.25 6.88
N PHE A 84 -3.62 -16.02 7.27
CA PHE A 84 -2.58 -15.19 6.65
C PHE A 84 -1.20 -15.80 6.83
N GLU A 85 -0.85 -16.28 8.04
CA GLU A 85 0.39 -17.00 8.33
C GLU A 85 0.49 -18.30 7.54
N LYS A 86 -0.61 -19.06 7.44
CA LYS A 86 -0.67 -20.28 6.63
C LYS A 86 -0.50 -19.99 5.12
N LEU A 87 -1.17 -18.96 4.59
CA LEU A 87 -1.06 -18.53 3.19
C LEU A 87 0.32 -17.92 2.84
N GLN A 88 1.04 -17.34 3.81
CA GLN A 88 2.44 -16.93 3.65
C GLN A 88 3.41 -18.12 3.66
N SER A 89 3.04 -19.23 4.32
CA SER A 89 3.87 -20.43 4.48
C SER A 89 3.77 -21.42 3.31
N GLU A 90 2.71 -21.35 2.51
CA GLU A 90 2.60 -22.08 1.23
C GLU A 90 3.47 -21.34 0.20
N ILE A 91 4.76 -21.69 0.20
CA ILE A 91 5.87 -21.16 -0.60
C ILE A 91 5.39 -20.38 -1.83
N ALA A 92 5.35 -19.05 -1.70
CA ALA A 92 5.40 -18.21 -2.88
C ALA A 92 6.74 -18.49 -3.56
N ASP A 93 6.71 -19.11 -4.74
CA ASP A 93 7.91 -19.34 -5.56
C ASP A 93 8.71 -18.04 -5.63
N ILE A 94 9.91 -18.06 -5.05
CA ILE A 94 10.77 -16.89 -4.96
C ILE A 94 11.12 -16.33 -6.33
N SER A 95 11.14 -17.20 -7.36
CA SER A 95 11.33 -16.83 -8.76
C SER A 95 10.15 -16.00 -9.28
N TYR A 96 8.93 -16.36 -8.88
CA TYR A 96 7.74 -15.56 -9.17
C TYR A 96 7.83 -14.18 -8.48
N LEU A 97 8.21 -14.13 -7.21
CA LEU A 97 8.34 -12.87 -6.47
C LEU A 97 9.39 -11.95 -7.10
N ALA A 98 10.56 -12.49 -7.45
CA ALA A 98 11.63 -11.78 -8.15
C ALA A 98 11.12 -11.19 -9.47
N ARG A 99 10.41 -11.99 -10.28
CA ARG A 99 9.84 -11.53 -11.55
C ARG A 99 8.84 -10.38 -11.39
N VAL A 100 8.01 -10.43 -10.35
CA VAL A 100 7.02 -9.36 -10.07
C VAL A 100 7.70 -8.04 -9.69
N ILE A 101 8.86 -8.10 -9.04
CA ILE A 101 9.65 -6.90 -8.75
C ILE A 101 10.48 -6.41 -9.95
N HIS A 102 10.25 -7.00 -11.15
CA HIS A 102 11.01 -6.80 -12.38
C HIS A 102 12.49 -7.17 -12.20
N SER A 103 12.76 -8.33 -11.60
CA SER A 103 14.11 -8.82 -11.44
C SER A 103 14.16 -10.35 -11.59
N SER A 104 15.32 -10.94 -11.37
CA SER A 104 15.55 -12.39 -11.39
C SER A 104 16.39 -12.83 -10.18
N ILE A 105 16.44 -14.13 -9.90
CA ILE A 105 17.27 -14.65 -8.80
C ILE A 105 18.75 -14.29 -8.98
N PRO A 106 19.36 -14.43 -10.17
CA PRO A 106 20.73 -14.00 -10.41
C PRO A 106 20.96 -12.51 -10.18
N GLU A 107 20.09 -11.64 -10.70
CA GLU A 107 20.18 -10.19 -10.45
C GLU A 107 20.16 -9.86 -8.95
N GLN A 108 19.32 -10.57 -8.18
CA GLN A 108 19.22 -10.34 -6.74
C GLN A 108 20.46 -10.82 -5.98
N TYR A 109 21.11 -11.90 -6.43
CA TYR A 109 22.43 -12.30 -5.94
C TYR A 109 23.48 -11.22 -6.24
N LEU A 110 23.57 -10.78 -7.50
CA LEU A 110 24.51 -9.72 -7.91
C LEU A 110 24.28 -8.45 -7.09
N TYR A 111 23.04 -7.98 -7.00
CA TYR A 111 22.69 -6.78 -6.24
C TYR A 111 23.05 -6.91 -4.75
N TYR A 112 22.75 -8.06 -4.13
CA TYR A 112 23.04 -8.30 -2.72
C TYR A 112 24.53 -8.22 -2.40
N TYR A 113 25.38 -8.87 -3.19
CA TYR A 113 26.83 -8.86 -2.94
C TYR A 113 27.49 -7.56 -3.38
N LEU A 114 27.11 -6.99 -4.53
CA LEU A 114 27.66 -5.71 -4.96
C LEU A 114 27.30 -4.58 -3.98
N LYS A 115 26.15 -4.66 -3.30
CA LYS A 115 25.80 -3.73 -2.22
C LYS A 115 26.67 -3.82 -0.98
N LYS A 116 27.33 -4.95 -0.74
CA LYS A 116 28.36 -5.07 0.32
C LYS A 116 29.67 -4.38 -0.10
N ALA A 117 29.93 -4.28 -1.41
CA ALA A 117 31.17 -3.72 -1.97
C ALA A 117 31.08 -2.23 -2.36
N PHE A 118 29.90 -1.77 -2.76
CA PHE A 118 29.68 -0.44 -3.33
C PHE A 118 28.58 0.32 -2.59
N ASN A 119 28.79 1.62 -2.46
CA ASN A 119 27.83 2.52 -1.80
C ASN A 119 26.76 2.98 -2.79
N ASN A 120 25.56 3.23 -2.27
CA ASN A 120 24.44 3.82 -3.02
C ASN A 120 24.04 3.06 -4.30
N ILE A 121 24.29 1.75 -4.36
CA ILE A 121 23.88 0.92 -5.50
C ILE A 121 22.35 0.79 -5.58
N GLU A 122 21.82 0.96 -6.79
CA GLU A 122 20.38 0.97 -7.07
C GLU A 122 20.01 -0.21 -7.97
N SER A 123 18.94 -0.94 -7.63
CA SER A 123 18.36 -1.98 -8.50
C SER A 123 17.24 -1.41 -9.35
N GLN A 124 17.10 -1.88 -10.60
CA GLN A 124 16.03 -1.47 -11.53
C GLN A 124 15.98 0.06 -11.71
N LYS A 125 17.15 0.67 -11.87
CA LYS A 125 17.32 2.12 -11.95
C LYS A 125 16.71 2.66 -13.23
N GLN A 126 15.71 3.52 -13.09
CA GLN A 126 15.15 4.28 -14.21
C GLN A 126 15.79 5.66 -14.30
N PHE A 127 15.93 6.14 -15.54
CA PHE A 127 16.27 7.53 -15.82
C PHE A 127 15.26 8.10 -16.81
N ASN A 128 14.92 9.39 -16.66
CA ASN A 128 13.99 10.07 -17.58
C ASN A 128 14.49 10.01 -19.03
N TRP A 129 15.80 10.11 -19.23
CA TRP A 129 16.45 10.02 -20.55
C TRP A 129 16.52 8.59 -21.11
N LEU A 130 16.26 7.57 -20.30
CA LEU A 130 16.31 6.15 -20.71
C LEU A 130 14.97 5.63 -21.25
N ARG A 131 14.06 6.53 -21.64
CA ARG A 131 12.81 6.23 -22.37
C ARG A 131 11.94 5.14 -21.73
N GLY A 132 11.87 5.14 -20.41
CA GLY A 132 11.06 4.18 -19.64
C GLY A 132 11.70 2.80 -19.45
N MET A 133 12.90 2.57 -19.98
CA MET A 133 13.70 1.39 -19.64
C MET A 133 14.40 1.59 -18.28
N SER A 134 14.77 0.49 -17.63
CA SER A 134 15.56 0.46 -16.39
C SER A 134 16.92 -0.19 -16.64
N ILE A 135 17.92 0.17 -15.85
CA ILE A 135 19.19 -0.56 -15.71
C ILE A 135 19.06 -1.53 -14.53
N ASP A 136 19.43 -2.80 -14.68
CA ASP A 136 19.17 -3.81 -13.64
C ASP A 136 19.88 -3.49 -12.33
N ILE A 137 21.16 -3.11 -12.42
CA ILE A 137 21.96 -2.65 -11.29
C ILE A 137 22.75 -1.41 -11.72
N TYR A 138 22.61 -0.30 -10.99
CA TYR A 138 23.34 0.94 -11.24
C TYR A 138 24.23 1.31 -10.05
N ILE A 139 25.50 1.59 -10.33
CA ILE A 139 26.51 2.03 -9.37
C ILE A 139 26.84 3.50 -9.66
N PRO A 140 26.26 4.46 -8.90
CA PRO A 140 26.37 5.88 -9.22
C PRO A 140 27.80 6.41 -9.20
N GLU A 141 28.60 5.97 -8.22
CA GLU A 141 30.00 6.38 -8.03
C GLU A 141 30.85 6.19 -9.29
N TYR A 142 30.59 5.11 -10.04
CA TYR A 142 31.35 4.75 -11.25
C TYR A 142 30.60 5.09 -12.55
N ARG A 143 29.41 5.72 -12.44
CA ARG A 143 28.44 5.92 -13.53
C ARG A 143 28.29 4.66 -14.39
N LEU A 144 28.01 3.55 -13.72
CA LEU A 144 28.08 2.22 -14.31
C LEU A 144 26.76 1.50 -14.14
N GLY A 145 26.20 0.98 -15.24
CA GLY A 145 25.12 0.03 -15.24
C GLY A 145 25.62 -1.39 -15.47
N ILE A 146 24.95 -2.37 -14.88
CA ILE A 146 25.16 -3.80 -15.09
C ILE A 146 23.81 -4.39 -15.49
N GLU A 147 23.81 -5.10 -16.60
CA GLU A 147 22.66 -5.82 -17.16
C GLU A 147 22.85 -7.32 -16.99
N TYR A 148 21.78 -8.02 -16.62
CA TYR A 148 21.77 -9.48 -16.57
C TYR A 148 20.81 -10.04 -17.61
N ASP A 149 21.37 -10.59 -18.68
CA ASP A 149 20.59 -11.17 -19.77
C ASP A 149 20.40 -12.68 -19.58
N GLY A 150 19.22 -13.06 -19.12
CA GLY A 150 18.83 -14.48 -19.08
C GLY A 150 18.68 -15.09 -20.48
N GLU A 151 18.88 -16.41 -20.60
CA GLU A 151 18.90 -17.14 -21.88
C GLU A 151 17.68 -16.85 -22.79
N ARG A 152 16.50 -16.68 -22.17
CA ARG A 152 15.23 -16.47 -22.87
C ARG A 152 15.08 -15.11 -23.55
N TYR A 153 16.00 -14.16 -23.30
CA TYR A 153 15.88 -12.77 -23.74
C TYR A 153 16.80 -12.39 -24.91
N HIS A 154 17.52 -13.36 -25.50
CA HIS A 154 18.50 -13.10 -26.57
C HIS A 154 17.92 -12.78 -27.97
N SER A 155 16.59 -12.69 -28.12
CA SER A 155 15.93 -12.59 -29.43
C SER A 155 15.72 -11.17 -29.97
N ASN A 156 15.96 -10.09 -29.20
CA ASN A 156 15.56 -8.73 -29.61
C ASN A 156 16.70 -7.67 -29.55
N ASN A 157 17.64 -7.76 -30.50
CA ASN A 157 18.89 -6.97 -30.53
C ASN A 157 18.72 -5.43 -30.61
N ASN A 158 17.62 -4.92 -31.18
CA ASN A 158 17.48 -3.49 -31.46
C ASN A 158 17.31 -2.65 -30.18
N ASN A 159 16.59 -3.18 -29.18
CA ASN A 159 16.37 -2.48 -27.92
C ASN A 159 17.66 -2.40 -27.09
N ASP A 160 18.45 -3.48 -27.09
CA ASP A 160 19.72 -3.53 -26.37
C ASP A 160 20.74 -2.54 -26.95
N LYS A 161 20.84 -2.48 -28.28
CA LYS A 161 21.70 -1.51 -28.97
C LYS A 161 21.29 -0.07 -28.66
N LEU A 162 19.98 0.22 -28.73
CA LEU A 162 19.45 1.55 -28.40
C LEU A 162 19.73 1.93 -26.93
N LYS A 163 19.51 0.99 -26.00
CA LYS A 163 19.76 1.20 -24.58
C LYS A 163 21.24 1.51 -24.34
N TYR A 164 22.13 0.79 -25.01
CA TYR A 164 23.57 1.04 -24.95
C TYR A 164 23.96 2.43 -25.46
N GLU A 165 23.49 2.80 -26.65
CA GLU A 165 23.75 4.12 -27.24
C GLU A 165 23.24 5.26 -26.35
N ILE A 166 22.04 5.12 -25.79
CA ILE A 166 21.48 6.13 -24.88
C ILE A 166 22.34 6.26 -23.61
N CYS A 167 22.80 5.16 -23.02
CA CYS A 167 23.66 5.21 -21.84
C CYS A 167 25.01 5.87 -22.14
N GLN A 168 25.64 5.52 -23.26
CA GLN A 168 26.90 6.12 -23.73
C GLN A 168 26.74 7.65 -23.90
N ASN A 169 25.68 8.10 -24.57
CA ASN A 169 25.37 9.51 -24.74
C ASN A 169 25.15 10.27 -23.41
N ASN A 170 24.77 9.55 -22.35
CA ASN A 170 24.59 10.10 -21.01
C ASN A 170 25.76 9.78 -20.06
N GLN A 171 26.92 9.39 -20.61
CA GLN A 171 28.14 9.09 -19.85
C GLN A 171 27.94 7.99 -18.79
N VAL A 172 27.08 7.01 -19.09
CA VAL A 172 26.87 5.81 -18.30
C VAL A 172 27.45 4.63 -19.07
N ARG A 173 28.48 4.01 -18.47
CA ARG A 173 29.05 2.75 -18.98
C ARG A 173 28.09 1.60 -18.68
N LEU A 174 28.07 0.59 -19.53
CA LEU A 174 27.24 -0.60 -19.38
C LEU A 174 28.08 -1.87 -19.44
N LEU A 175 27.95 -2.69 -18.42
CA LEU A 175 28.43 -4.06 -18.36
C LEU A 175 27.28 -5.02 -18.60
N ARG A 176 27.55 -6.17 -19.23
CA ARG A 176 26.50 -7.14 -19.54
C ARG A 176 26.92 -8.56 -19.18
N ILE A 177 26.16 -9.19 -18.29
CA ILE A 177 26.30 -10.60 -17.95
C ILE A 177 25.32 -11.37 -18.83
N VAL A 178 25.84 -12.27 -19.67
CA VAL A 178 25.06 -12.97 -20.68
C VAL A 178 24.98 -14.44 -20.30
N GLU A 179 23.80 -14.95 -19.97
CA GLU A 179 23.61 -16.39 -19.80
C GLU A 179 23.77 -17.11 -21.15
N VAL A 180 24.67 -18.10 -21.18
CA VAL A 180 24.90 -18.97 -22.35
C VAL A 180 24.71 -20.43 -22.00
N SER A 181 23.92 -21.14 -22.80
CA SER A 181 23.82 -22.59 -22.78
C SER A 181 24.88 -23.22 -23.68
N LYS A 182 25.24 -24.48 -23.41
CA LYS A 182 26.27 -25.23 -24.18
C LYS A 182 25.97 -25.35 -25.68
N GLN A 183 24.76 -25.04 -26.13
CA GLN A 183 24.30 -25.23 -27.52
C GLN A 183 24.12 -23.92 -28.30
N GLN A 184 24.31 -22.74 -27.70
CA GLN A 184 24.16 -21.45 -28.37
C GLN A 184 25.37 -20.53 -28.13
N GLN A 185 26.34 -20.60 -29.02
CA GLN A 185 27.36 -19.55 -29.17
C GLN A 185 27.33 -19.05 -30.62
N THR A 186 26.50 -18.05 -30.89
CA THR A 186 26.42 -17.44 -32.24
C THR A 186 26.60 -15.92 -32.24
N LYS A 187 26.69 -15.26 -31.07
CA LYS A 187 26.95 -13.81 -30.99
C LYS A 187 28.42 -13.53 -30.69
N THR A 188 29.07 -12.80 -31.58
CA THR A 188 30.47 -12.36 -31.45
C THR A 188 30.62 -11.00 -30.77
N LYS A 189 29.52 -10.27 -30.54
CA LYS A 189 29.54 -8.94 -29.90
C LYS A 189 28.21 -8.63 -29.20
N TYR A 190 28.31 -7.97 -28.04
CA TYR A 190 27.18 -7.45 -27.27
C TYR A 190 27.28 -5.93 -27.16
N PRO A 191 26.15 -5.19 -27.12
CA PRO A 191 26.14 -3.74 -26.95
C PRO A 191 26.45 -3.39 -25.48
N ALA A 192 27.72 -3.42 -25.12
CA ALA A 192 28.25 -3.14 -23.79
C ALA A 192 29.72 -2.69 -23.88
N ASP A 193 30.20 -1.98 -22.86
CA ASP A 193 31.62 -1.65 -22.70
C ASP A 193 32.44 -2.89 -22.34
N TRP A 194 31.83 -3.81 -21.59
CA TRP A 194 32.38 -5.13 -21.30
C TRP A 194 31.25 -6.13 -21.06
N TYR A 195 31.50 -7.39 -21.41
CA TYR A 195 30.54 -8.46 -21.21
C TYR A 195 31.21 -9.70 -20.63
N TYR A 196 30.41 -10.50 -19.94
CA TYR A 196 30.83 -11.78 -19.37
C TYR A 196 29.85 -12.87 -19.78
N LEU A 197 30.36 -13.94 -20.39
CA LEU A 197 29.56 -15.11 -20.73
C LEU A 197 29.44 -16.01 -19.51
N TYR A 198 28.24 -16.16 -19.00
CA TYR A 198 27.95 -16.91 -17.79
C TYR A 198 27.19 -18.19 -18.13
N SER A 199 27.72 -19.34 -17.77
CA SER A 199 27.01 -20.63 -17.84
C SER A 199 26.51 -21.01 -16.45
N PRO A 200 25.27 -20.67 -16.08
CA PRO A 200 24.76 -20.98 -14.75
C PRO A 200 24.63 -22.48 -14.53
N ASN A 201 25.08 -22.95 -13.37
CA ASN A 201 24.75 -24.29 -12.91
C ASN A 201 23.37 -24.32 -12.23
N TYR A 202 22.92 -25.50 -11.80
CA TYR A 202 21.67 -25.64 -11.07
C TYR A 202 21.68 -24.75 -9.81
N ASN A 203 20.65 -23.91 -9.66
CA ASN A 203 20.51 -22.92 -8.58
C ASN A 203 21.54 -21.77 -8.55
N TYR A 204 22.27 -21.53 -9.65
CA TYR A 204 23.20 -20.38 -9.76
C TYR A 204 24.34 -20.39 -8.73
N THR A 205 24.78 -21.56 -8.28
CA THR A 205 25.82 -21.68 -7.25
C THR A 205 27.20 -21.21 -7.71
N ASN A 206 27.44 -21.07 -9.02
CA ASN A 206 28.67 -20.50 -9.58
C ASN A 206 28.60 -18.99 -9.85
N ILE A 207 27.54 -18.28 -9.42
CA ILE A 207 27.42 -16.83 -9.64
C ILE A 207 28.52 -16.02 -8.91
N SER A 208 29.20 -16.61 -7.93
CA SER A 208 30.37 -16.02 -7.29
C SER A 208 31.47 -15.67 -8.31
N GLU A 209 31.64 -16.48 -9.35
CA GLU A 209 32.62 -16.22 -10.42
C GLU A 209 32.30 -14.91 -11.16
N VAL A 210 31.02 -14.66 -11.43
CA VAL A 210 30.54 -13.42 -12.05
C VAL A 210 30.78 -12.23 -11.13
N ILE A 211 30.52 -12.39 -9.83
CA ILE A 211 30.74 -11.33 -8.84
C ILE A 211 32.22 -10.95 -8.80
N PHE A 212 33.14 -11.91 -8.71
CA PHE A 212 34.58 -11.64 -8.71
C PHE A 212 35.05 -11.04 -10.04
N ALA A 213 34.52 -11.49 -11.18
CA ALA A 213 34.84 -10.89 -12.48
C ALA A 213 34.41 -9.41 -12.54
N LEU A 214 33.22 -9.09 -12.04
CA LEU A 214 32.72 -7.71 -11.94
C LEU A 214 33.59 -6.88 -11.00
N LEU A 215 33.93 -7.37 -9.80
CA LEU A 215 34.80 -6.65 -8.87
C LEU A 215 36.17 -6.35 -9.48
N ASN A 216 36.80 -7.36 -10.10
CA ASN A 216 38.10 -7.20 -10.74
C ASN A 216 38.05 -6.19 -11.90
N TYR A 217 36.95 -6.13 -12.66
CA TYR A 217 36.79 -5.15 -13.73
C TYR A 217 36.51 -3.73 -13.22
N ILE A 218 35.65 -3.59 -12.21
CA ILE A 218 35.19 -2.29 -11.70
C ILE A 218 36.23 -1.64 -10.81
N ASP A 219 36.67 -2.36 -9.77
CA ASP A 219 37.66 -1.94 -8.79
C ASP A 219 38.13 -3.16 -7.98
N LYS A 220 39.27 -3.73 -8.38
CA LYS A 220 39.83 -4.95 -7.79
C LYS A 220 40.03 -4.84 -6.28
N ASN A 221 40.27 -3.63 -5.74
CA ASN A 221 40.47 -3.47 -4.30
C ASN A 221 39.22 -3.84 -3.47
N LYS A 222 38.04 -3.80 -4.09
CA LYS A 222 36.76 -4.19 -3.46
C LYS A 222 36.65 -5.69 -3.17
N GLU A 223 37.48 -6.51 -3.80
CA GLU A 223 37.53 -7.95 -3.53
C GLU A 223 37.94 -8.25 -2.07
N SER A 224 38.74 -7.38 -1.46
CA SER A 224 39.19 -7.50 -0.06
C SER A 224 38.04 -7.64 0.95
N ILE A 225 36.88 -7.06 0.65
CA ILE A 225 35.66 -7.14 1.49
C ILE A 225 35.20 -8.59 1.67
N PHE A 226 35.46 -9.45 0.68
CA PHE A 226 35.07 -10.86 0.70
C PHE A 226 36.15 -11.79 1.24
N LEU A 227 37.33 -11.28 1.60
CA LEU A 227 38.34 -12.08 2.33
C LEU A 227 37.89 -12.31 3.78
N GLU A 228 37.39 -11.27 4.44
CA GLU A 228 36.87 -11.35 5.81
C GLU A 228 35.48 -11.99 5.86
N ASN A 229 34.65 -11.73 4.85
CA ASN A 229 33.29 -12.25 4.75
C ASN A 229 33.06 -12.96 3.41
N PRO A 230 33.51 -14.22 3.26
CA PRO A 230 33.38 -14.95 2.01
C PRO A 230 31.94 -15.08 1.52
N ILE A 231 31.78 -15.05 0.20
CA ILE A 231 30.50 -15.28 -0.47
C ILE A 231 29.98 -16.67 -0.09
N ASN A 232 28.81 -16.73 0.56
CA ASN A 232 28.17 -17.99 0.95
C ASN A 232 26.71 -17.99 0.50
N LEU A 233 26.49 -18.38 -0.76
CA LEU A 233 25.17 -18.33 -1.40
C LEU A 233 24.07 -19.03 -0.61
N ARG A 234 24.38 -20.19 -0.01
CA ARG A 234 23.40 -20.97 0.77
C ARG A 234 22.94 -20.22 2.02
N ASN A 235 23.87 -19.66 2.79
CA ASN A 235 23.55 -18.96 4.03
C ASN A 235 22.94 -17.59 3.74
N ASP A 236 23.47 -16.88 2.75
CA ASP A 236 23.00 -15.56 2.37
C ASP A 236 21.64 -15.58 1.66
N PHE A 237 21.22 -16.74 1.12
CA PHE A 237 19.94 -16.85 0.42
C PHE A 237 18.75 -16.41 1.28
N VAL A 238 18.75 -16.69 2.59
CA VAL A 238 17.68 -16.25 3.51
C VAL A 238 17.56 -14.72 3.54
N HIS A 239 18.69 -14.01 3.45
CA HIS A 239 18.71 -12.55 3.41
C HIS A 239 18.24 -12.01 2.06
N ILE A 240 18.62 -12.68 0.96
CA ILE A 240 18.19 -12.35 -0.40
C ILE A 240 16.68 -12.59 -0.54
N GLU A 241 16.16 -13.69 -0.02
CA GLU A 241 14.74 -14.00 0.00
C GLU A 241 13.96 -12.93 0.77
N LYS A 242 14.47 -12.51 1.93
CA LYS A 242 13.88 -11.42 2.73
C LYS A 242 13.90 -10.09 1.97
N GLN A 243 14.97 -9.80 1.22
CA GLN A 243 15.07 -8.62 0.36
C GLN A 243 13.98 -8.64 -0.72
N ILE A 244 13.86 -9.75 -1.46
CA ILE A 244 12.86 -9.90 -2.53
C ILE A 244 11.45 -9.73 -1.96
N LYS A 245 11.13 -10.42 -0.86
CA LYS A 245 9.82 -10.32 -0.19
C LYS A 245 9.51 -8.88 0.22
N LYS A 246 10.49 -8.17 0.79
CA LYS A 246 10.33 -6.76 1.17
C LYS A 246 10.01 -5.86 -0.03
N GLU A 247 10.71 -6.03 -1.15
CA GLU A 247 10.43 -5.23 -2.36
C GLU A 247 9.11 -5.63 -3.03
N PHE A 248 8.74 -6.90 -2.95
CA PHE A 248 7.44 -7.40 -3.42
C PHE A 248 6.30 -6.77 -2.62
N ASP A 249 6.39 -6.81 -1.28
CA ASP A 249 5.36 -6.28 -0.39
C ASP A 249 5.06 -4.81 -0.70
N LYS A 250 6.08 -3.99 -0.99
CA LYS A 250 5.93 -2.58 -1.38
C LYS A 250 5.02 -2.33 -2.58
N ARG A 251 4.88 -3.33 -3.46
CA ARG A 251 4.05 -3.26 -4.67
C ARG A 251 2.60 -3.67 -4.42
N THR A 252 2.35 -4.36 -3.32
CA THR A 252 1.01 -4.80 -2.93
C THR A 252 0.15 -3.61 -2.48
N LEU A 253 -1.17 -3.75 -2.63
CA LEU A 253 -2.11 -2.77 -2.12
C LEU A 253 -2.08 -2.68 -0.60
N PHE A 254 -1.81 -3.79 0.10
CA PHE A 254 -1.71 -3.78 1.55
C PHE A 254 -0.62 -2.81 2.04
N TYR A 255 0.56 -2.84 1.43
CA TYR A 255 1.64 -1.94 1.81
C TYR A 255 1.32 -0.48 1.44
N LYS A 256 0.78 -0.25 0.24
CA LYS A 256 0.43 1.09 -0.23
C LYS A 256 -0.73 1.73 0.53
N TRP A 257 -1.73 0.92 0.89
CA TRP A 257 -3.05 1.35 1.37
C TRP A 257 -3.54 0.40 2.47
N SER A 258 -2.82 0.33 3.57
CA SER A 258 -3.10 -0.59 4.70
C SER A 258 -4.53 -0.44 5.26
N GLU A 259 -5.13 0.75 5.17
CA GLU A 259 -6.49 1.05 5.58
C GLU A 259 -7.55 0.33 4.75
N LEU A 260 -7.22 -0.08 3.52
CA LEU A 260 -8.10 -0.78 2.59
C LEU A 260 -8.62 -2.10 3.16
N VAL A 261 -7.83 -2.76 4.03
CA VAL A 261 -8.22 -4.02 4.68
C VAL A 261 -9.54 -3.90 5.43
N LYS A 262 -9.80 -2.75 6.05
CA LYS A 262 -11.05 -2.50 6.79
C LYS A 262 -12.27 -2.39 5.87
N TYR A 263 -12.03 -2.09 4.60
CA TYR A 263 -13.04 -1.89 3.58
C TYR A 263 -13.11 -3.06 2.60
N TRP A 264 -12.25 -4.07 2.70
CA TRP A 264 -12.23 -5.18 1.75
C TRP A 264 -13.46 -6.07 1.92
N ASP A 265 -14.21 -6.32 0.84
CA ASP A 265 -15.33 -7.26 0.87
C ASP A 265 -14.82 -8.70 0.70
N PHE A 266 -14.41 -9.32 1.81
CA PHE A 266 -13.91 -10.70 1.84
C PHE A 266 -14.93 -11.72 1.32
N LYS A 267 -16.24 -11.44 1.38
CA LYS A 267 -17.25 -12.36 0.87
C LYS A 267 -17.25 -12.37 -0.66
N ARG A 268 -17.18 -11.18 -1.28
CA ARG A 268 -17.19 -11.06 -2.75
C ARG A 268 -15.85 -11.32 -3.42
N ASN A 269 -14.75 -10.97 -2.75
CA ASN A 269 -13.41 -11.19 -3.29
C ASN A 269 -12.88 -12.60 -3.03
N GLY A 270 -13.63 -13.42 -2.28
CA GLY A 270 -13.25 -14.79 -1.96
C GLY A 270 -11.90 -14.86 -1.23
N ASP A 271 -10.99 -15.67 -1.77
CA ASP A 271 -9.66 -15.90 -1.19
C ASP A 271 -8.63 -14.83 -1.60
N ILE A 272 -9.02 -13.84 -2.41
CA ILE A 272 -8.13 -12.74 -2.80
C ILE A 272 -8.07 -11.73 -1.66
N LEU A 273 -6.85 -11.48 -1.19
CA LEU A 273 -6.53 -10.54 -0.12
C LEU A 273 -5.83 -9.30 -0.69
N PRO A 274 -5.86 -8.13 -0.02
CA PRO A 274 -5.17 -6.92 -0.51
C PRO A 274 -3.66 -7.09 -0.75
N ASN A 275 -2.99 -8.01 -0.06
CA ASN A 275 -1.58 -8.33 -0.29
C ASN A 275 -1.35 -9.24 -1.53
N HIS A 276 -2.41 -9.77 -2.15
CA HIS A 276 -2.35 -10.50 -3.43
C HIS A 276 -2.57 -9.58 -4.64
N VAL A 277 -2.86 -8.30 -4.41
CA VAL A 277 -3.27 -7.35 -5.44
C VAL A 277 -2.24 -6.24 -5.56
N PHE A 278 -1.85 -5.88 -6.78
CA PHE A 278 -0.93 -4.78 -7.04
C PHE A 278 -1.66 -3.50 -7.39
N LYS A 279 -1.00 -2.35 -7.17
CA LYS A 279 -1.51 -1.03 -7.57
C LYS A 279 -1.81 -0.92 -9.07
N SER A 280 -1.08 -1.66 -9.90
CA SER A 280 -1.22 -1.70 -11.35
C SER A 280 -2.29 -2.68 -11.84
N ASP A 281 -2.92 -3.45 -10.95
CA ASP A 281 -3.92 -4.44 -11.35
C ASP A 281 -5.13 -3.76 -12.01
N LYS A 282 -5.52 -4.30 -13.18
CA LYS A 282 -6.63 -3.81 -13.99
C LYS A 282 -7.95 -4.50 -13.64
N LYS A 283 -7.93 -5.55 -12.81
CA LYS A 283 -9.13 -6.24 -12.32
C LYS A 283 -9.93 -5.34 -11.38
N THR A 284 -11.22 -5.64 -11.29
CA THR A 284 -12.14 -4.99 -10.37
C THR A 284 -12.36 -5.88 -9.16
N TYR A 285 -12.22 -5.29 -7.98
CA TYR A 285 -12.48 -5.89 -6.67
C TYR A 285 -13.62 -5.15 -5.99
N TYR A 286 -14.06 -5.68 -4.86
CA TYR A 286 -15.19 -5.13 -4.12
C TYR A 286 -14.77 -4.60 -2.75
N LEU A 287 -15.21 -3.38 -2.44
CA LEU A 287 -15.08 -2.80 -1.12
C LEU A 287 -16.46 -2.66 -0.47
N LYS A 288 -16.48 -2.69 0.86
CA LYS A 288 -17.65 -2.50 1.70
C LYS A 288 -17.32 -1.56 2.85
N CYS A 289 -18.05 -0.46 2.96
CA CYS A 289 -17.85 0.49 4.05
C CYS A 289 -18.24 -0.15 5.39
N PRO A 290 -17.36 -0.18 6.40
CA PRO A 290 -17.66 -0.77 7.69
C PRO A 290 -18.67 0.05 8.52
N LYS A 291 -18.99 1.29 8.12
CA LYS A 291 -19.92 2.18 8.83
C LYS A 291 -21.36 2.05 8.34
N CYS A 292 -21.57 2.11 7.02
CA CYS A 292 -22.90 2.10 6.41
C CYS A 292 -23.18 0.88 5.53
N ASN A 293 -22.25 -0.09 5.45
CA ASN A 293 -22.34 -1.28 4.62
C ASN A 293 -22.52 -1.05 3.12
N SER A 294 -22.38 0.20 2.62
CA SER A 294 -22.40 0.48 1.19
C SER A 294 -21.25 -0.23 0.49
N GLU A 295 -21.54 -0.74 -0.70
CA GLU A 295 -20.63 -1.54 -1.50
C GLU A 295 -20.11 -0.73 -2.70
N TYR A 296 -18.86 -0.96 -3.07
CA TYR A 296 -18.18 -0.22 -4.12
C TYR A 296 -17.38 -1.17 -5.00
N SER A 297 -17.39 -0.91 -6.30
CA SER A 297 -16.38 -1.48 -7.21
C SER A 297 -15.07 -0.71 -7.08
N PHE A 298 -13.97 -1.44 -7.13
CA PHE A 298 -12.64 -0.91 -6.88
C PHE A 298 -11.64 -1.48 -7.88
N ASN A 299 -11.16 -0.63 -8.77
CA ASN A 299 -10.12 -0.96 -9.72
C ASN A 299 -8.80 -0.30 -9.28
N PRO A 300 -7.79 -1.06 -8.81
CA PRO A 300 -6.57 -0.50 -8.26
C PRO A 300 -5.84 0.44 -9.20
N SER A 301 -5.72 0.07 -10.49
CA SER A 301 -4.99 0.85 -11.49
C SER A 301 -5.59 2.24 -11.72
N LYS A 302 -6.92 2.37 -11.59
CA LYS A 302 -7.68 3.63 -11.78
C LYS A 302 -7.78 4.50 -10.52
N ARG A 303 -7.24 4.07 -9.39
CA ARG A 303 -7.45 4.74 -8.09
C ARG A 303 -6.26 5.57 -7.67
N ARG A 304 -6.52 6.78 -7.18
CA ARG A 304 -5.52 7.65 -6.52
C ARG A 304 -5.52 7.52 -5.00
N LYS A 305 -6.66 7.14 -4.41
CA LYS A 305 -6.84 6.86 -2.98
C LYS A 305 -7.39 5.45 -2.78
N ALA A 306 -7.07 4.88 -1.62
CA ALA A 306 -7.52 3.56 -1.19
C ALA A 306 -9.06 3.47 -1.12
N ILE A 307 -9.66 4.40 -0.38
CA ILE A 307 -11.07 4.34 -0.01
C ILE A 307 -11.83 5.37 -0.83
N PRO A 308 -12.87 4.97 -1.60
CA PRO A 308 -13.75 5.92 -2.27
C PRO A 308 -14.52 6.75 -1.24
N PRO A 309 -14.81 8.04 -1.52
CA PRO A 309 -15.62 8.86 -0.64
C PRO A 309 -16.97 8.21 -0.37
N CYS A 310 -17.27 8.03 0.91
CA CYS A 310 -18.50 7.41 1.37
C CYS A 310 -19.48 8.50 1.82
N THR A 311 -20.79 8.26 1.70
CA THR A 311 -21.83 9.16 2.24
C THR A 311 -21.67 9.41 3.75
N CYS A 312 -21.01 8.49 4.47
CA CYS A 312 -20.60 8.66 5.86
C CYS A 312 -19.68 9.87 6.10
N GLU A 313 -19.02 10.39 5.07
CA GLU A 313 -18.11 11.54 5.17
C GLU A 313 -18.77 12.84 4.69
N LYS A 314 -19.99 12.80 4.13
CA LYS A 314 -20.68 13.97 3.55
C LYS A 314 -20.81 15.12 4.55
N SER A 315 -21.10 14.82 5.82
CA SER A 315 -21.18 15.83 6.89
C SER A 315 -19.83 16.48 7.21
N GLN A 316 -18.72 15.73 7.12
CA GLN A 316 -17.37 16.29 7.30
C GLN A 316 -16.96 17.18 6.12
N TYR A 317 -17.31 16.81 4.89
CA TYR A 317 -17.06 17.67 3.71
C TYR A 317 -17.87 18.97 3.78
N ILE A 318 -19.15 18.91 4.15
CA ILE A 318 -19.99 20.11 4.35
C ILE A 318 -19.39 21.01 5.43
N LYS A 319 -18.95 20.44 6.56
CA LYS A 319 -18.31 21.23 7.63
C LYS A 319 -17.03 21.92 7.15
N ARG A 320 -16.16 21.20 6.44
CA ARG A 320 -14.90 21.74 5.92
C ARG A 320 -15.12 22.80 4.84
N ALA A 321 -16.16 22.66 4.02
CA ALA A 321 -16.56 23.68 3.06
C ALA A 321 -17.00 24.97 3.78
N LYS A 322 -17.82 24.86 4.83
CA LYS A 322 -18.22 26.00 5.67
C LYS A 322 -17.03 26.69 6.36
N GLU A 323 -16.07 25.91 6.85
CA GLU A 323 -14.83 26.44 7.43
C GLU A 323 -14.00 27.22 6.41
N ILE A 324 -13.88 26.72 5.18
CA ILE A 324 -13.20 27.42 4.08
C ILE A 324 -13.93 28.72 3.75
N VAL A 325 -15.25 28.70 3.58
CA VAL A 325 -16.04 29.92 3.31
C VAL A 325 -15.80 30.97 4.40
N SER A 326 -15.86 30.57 5.67
CA SER A 326 -15.59 31.47 6.80
C SER A 326 -14.16 32.04 6.80
N ILE A 327 -13.15 31.28 6.39
CA ILE A 327 -11.77 31.80 6.25
C ILE A 327 -11.71 32.92 5.20
N TYR A 328 -12.38 32.74 4.06
CA TYR A 328 -12.36 33.73 2.98
C TYR A 328 -13.18 34.98 3.34
N GLU A 329 -14.29 34.82 4.08
CA GLU A 329 -15.05 35.94 4.67
C GLU A 329 -14.19 36.74 5.67
N ASN A 330 -13.50 36.05 6.59
CA ASN A 330 -12.65 36.69 7.60
C ASN A 330 -11.44 37.40 7.00
N LEU A 331 -10.94 36.93 5.86
CA LEU A 331 -9.88 37.61 5.09
C LEU A 331 -10.42 38.79 4.26
N GLY A 332 -11.72 39.08 4.31
CA GLY A 332 -12.37 40.16 3.57
C GLY A 332 -12.46 39.92 2.06
N LEU A 333 -12.19 38.69 1.60
CA LEU A 333 -12.17 38.32 0.19
C LEU A 333 -13.56 38.04 -0.38
N ILE A 334 -14.57 37.87 0.51
CA ILE A 334 -15.98 37.68 0.19
C ILE A 334 -16.79 38.49 1.22
N LYS A 335 -17.79 39.25 0.77
CA LYS A 335 -18.78 39.91 1.63
C LYS A 335 -20.16 39.58 1.10
N PHE A 336 -20.94 38.82 1.89
CA PHE A 336 -22.36 38.62 1.62
C PHE A 336 -23.16 39.73 2.33
N GLU A 337 -23.98 40.46 1.58
CA GLU A 337 -25.00 41.36 2.09
C GLU A 337 -26.35 40.63 1.97
N ASP A 338 -27.04 40.40 3.09
CA ASP A 338 -28.30 39.62 3.26
C ASP A 338 -29.42 39.93 2.23
N THR A 339 -29.20 39.54 0.98
CA THR A 339 -30.06 39.78 -0.16
C THR A 339 -30.38 38.46 -0.83
N LEU A 340 -31.52 38.39 -1.52
CA LEU A 340 -32.00 37.17 -2.19
C LEU A 340 -30.97 36.60 -3.20
N LEU A 341 -30.13 37.48 -3.77
CA LEU A 341 -29.07 37.16 -4.72
C LEU A 341 -27.93 36.37 -4.05
N ASP A 342 -27.62 36.66 -2.79
CA ASP A 342 -26.54 35.99 -2.04
C ASP A 342 -26.90 34.56 -1.65
N ARG A 343 -28.18 34.29 -1.37
CA ARG A 343 -28.66 32.90 -1.17
C ARG A 343 -28.59 32.07 -2.46
N GLN A 344 -28.81 32.69 -3.62
CA GLN A 344 -28.67 32.02 -4.91
C GLN A 344 -27.20 31.74 -5.23
N ILE A 345 -26.30 32.67 -4.91
CA ILE A 345 -24.84 32.49 -5.03
C ILE A 345 -24.35 31.41 -4.05
N GLU A 346 -24.83 31.40 -2.81
CA GLU A 346 -24.54 30.36 -1.82
C GLU A 346 -25.02 28.98 -2.32
N ASP A 347 -26.26 28.88 -2.81
CA ASP A 347 -26.78 27.65 -3.41
C ASP A 347 -25.97 27.21 -4.65
N GLU A 348 -25.49 28.14 -5.48
CA GLU A 348 -24.67 27.85 -6.65
C GLU A 348 -23.25 27.41 -6.26
N ILE A 349 -22.66 28.00 -5.21
CA ILE A 349 -21.41 27.57 -4.61
C ILE A 349 -21.56 26.18 -4.00
N LEU A 350 -22.67 25.90 -3.32
CA LEU A 350 -22.99 24.58 -2.75
C LEU A 350 -23.27 23.54 -3.84
N ARG A 351 -23.93 23.91 -4.94
CA ARG A 351 -24.12 23.07 -6.14
C ARG A 351 -22.78 22.79 -6.83
N THR A 352 -21.91 23.79 -6.94
CA THR A 352 -20.56 23.65 -7.51
C THR A 352 -19.65 22.83 -6.60
N ALA A 353 -19.79 22.95 -5.28
CA ALA A 353 -19.13 22.11 -4.29
C ALA A 353 -19.65 20.67 -4.32
N ASP A 354 -20.95 20.44 -4.55
CA ASP A 354 -21.50 19.11 -4.81
C ASP A 354 -20.96 18.55 -6.14
N GLY A 355 -20.86 19.36 -7.19
CA GLY A 355 -20.21 19.01 -8.46
C GLY A 355 -18.72 18.64 -8.30
N LEU A 356 -17.95 19.44 -7.56
CA LEU A 356 -16.56 19.15 -7.18
C LEU A 356 -16.46 17.89 -6.31
N TYR A 357 -17.43 17.66 -5.43
CA TYR A 357 -17.54 16.44 -4.64
C TYR A 357 -17.87 15.22 -5.52
N GLN A 358 -18.73 15.34 -6.54
CA GLN A 358 -18.98 14.27 -7.51
C GLN A 358 -17.73 14.00 -8.38
N CYS A 359 -17.00 15.03 -8.79
CA CYS A 359 -15.71 14.88 -9.49
C CYS A 359 -14.66 14.20 -8.60
N TYR A 360 -14.54 14.63 -7.34
CA TYR A 360 -13.65 14.01 -6.36
C TYR A 360 -14.03 12.55 -6.04
N LYS A 361 -15.34 12.25 -5.98
CA LYS A 361 -15.91 10.90 -5.83
C LYS A 361 -15.53 9.98 -7.00
N TYR A 362 -15.42 10.51 -8.21
CA TYR A 362 -15.00 9.76 -9.40
C TYR A 362 -13.47 9.65 -9.55
N PHE A 363 -12.73 10.74 -9.33
CA PHE A 363 -11.32 10.84 -9.70
C PHE A 363 -10.33 10.77 -8.53
N GLY A 364 -10.79 10.82 -7.27
CA GLY A 364 -9.96 10.64 -6.07
C GLY A 364 -8.99 11.80 -5.76
N THR A 365 -8.89 12.82 -6.61
CA THR A 365 -8.27 14.12 -6.34
C THR A 365 -9.14 15.21 -6.96
N ILE A 366 -9.00 16.44 -6.47
CA ILE A 366 -9.39 17.65 -7.18
C ILE A 366 -8.12 18.09 -7.93
N ASP A 367 -7.82 17.47 -9.07
CA ASP A 367 -6.73 17.96 -9.90
C ASP A 367 -7.24 19.17 -10.68
N VAL A 368 -6.85 20.36 -10.22
CA VAL A 368 -7.08 21.65 -10.89
C VAL A 368 -6.42 21.68 -12.30
N TYR A 369 -5.53 20.73 -12.59
CA TYR A 369 -4.67 20.70 -13.78
C TYR A 369 -5.32 20.23 -15.09
N HIS A 370 -6.56 19.74 -15.07
CA HIS A 370 -7.34 19.45 -16.29
C HIS A 370 -8.56 20.35 -16.48
N MET A 371 -8.62 21.46 -15.73
CA MET A 371 -9.43 22.59 -16.15
C MET A 371 -8.66 23.27 -17.28
N GLU A 372 -8.99 22.93 -18.53
CA GLU A 372 -8.68 23.82 -19.65
C GLU A 372 -8.99 25.25 -19.23
N SER A 373 -8.07 26.14 -19.58
CA SER A 373 -7.90 27.54 -19.17
C SER A 373 -9.09 28.49 -19.37
N SER A 374 -10.32 27.98 -19.46
CA SER A 374 -11.56 28.74 -19.57
C SER A 374 -12.57 28.50 -18.44
N ARG A 375 -12.36 27.55 -17.50
CA ARG A 375 -13.34 27.30 -16.44
C ARG A 375 -12.70 26.96 -15.09
N PHE A 376 -12.70 27.94 -14.18
CA PHE A 376 -12.53 27.85 -12.73
C PHE A 376 -11.11 27.75 -12.13
N SER A 377 -10.31 28.82 -12.29
CA SER A 377 -9.19 29.16 -11.39
C SER A 377 -9.63 30.25 -10.37
N LYS A 378 -8.85 30.59 -9.32
CA LYS A 378 -9.11 31.77 -8.45
C LYS A 378 -9.46 33.06 -9.23
N PRO A 379 -8.82 33.34 -10.38
CA PRO A 379 -9.24 34.38 -11.33
C PRO A 379 -10.68 34.25 -11.84
N PHE A 380 -11.25 33.05 -11.90
CA PHE A 380 -12.62 32.80 -12.37
C PHE A 380 -13.67 33.18 -11.32
N ILE A 381 -13.47 32.89 -10.04
CA ILE A 381 -14.38 33.39 -8.98
C ILE A 381 -14.32 34.93 -8.96
N ALA A 382 -13.12 35.50 -9.11
CA ALA A 382 -12.94 36.95 -9.20
C ALA A 382 -13.59 37.56 -10.46
N CYS A 383 -13.42 36.95 -11.64
CA CYS A 383 -13.99 37.40 -12.90
C CYS A 383 -15.52 37.21 -12.97
N TYR A 384 -16.04 36.12 -12.42
CA TYR A 384 -17.47 35.80 -12.38
C TYR A 384 -18.23 36.73 -11.43
N LEU A 385 -17.67 37.02 -10.25
CA LEU A 385 -18.23 38.02 -9.32
C LEU A 385 -18.17 39.44 -9.91
N ASN A 386 -17.07 39.81 -10.58
CA ASN A 386 -16.92 41.13 -11.19
C ASN A 386 -17.88 41.37 -12.37
N ASN A 387 -18.17 40.35 -13.19
CA ASN A 387 -19.04 40.45 -14.36
C ASN A 387 -20.55 40.48 -14.03
N TYR A 388 -20.98 39.93 -12.89
CA TYR A 388 -22.40 39.84 -12.53
C TYR A 388 -22.84 40.75 -11.37
N THR A 389 -21.92 41.26 -10.56
CA THR A 389 -22.26 42.10 -9.39
C THR A 389 -21.78 43.56 -9.49
N ASN A 390 -21.01 43.91 -10.53
CA ASN A 390 -20.38 45.23 -10.72
C ASN A 390 -19.51 45.73 -9.54
N LYS A 391 -19.18 44.86 -8.56
CA LYS A 391 -18.29 45.19 -7.44
C LYS A 391 -16.86 44.73 -7.76
N LYS A 392 -15.88 45.65 -7.67
CA LYS A 392 -14.45 45.32 -7.76
C LYS A 392 -14.00 44.60 -6.48
N ILE A 393 -13.31 43.48 -6.66
CA ILE A 393 -12.61 42.74 -5.60
C ILE A 393 -11.16 43.24 -5.57
N TYR A 394 -10.66 43.63 -4.39
CA TYR A 394 -9.28 44.08 -4.16
C TYR A 394 -8.36 42.93 -3.72
#